data_AF-A0A9D3ZXU5-F1
#
_entry.id   AF-A0A9D3ZXU5-F1
#
_cell.length_a   1.000
_cell.length_b   1.000
_cell.length_c   1.000
_cell.angle_alpha   90.00
_cell.angle_beta   90.00
_cell.angle_gamma   90.00
#
_symmetry.space_group_name_H-M   'P 1'
#
loop_
_entity.id
_entity.type
_entity.pdbx_description
1 polymer ?
#
loop_
_entity_poly.entity_id
_entity_poly.type
_entity_poly.pdbx_seq_one_letter_code
_entity_poly.pdbx_strand_id
1 'polypeptide(L)'
;MAQRIILHANSGDINRWEESGMMVESQKSNLKQSVLSLLLPYEGKSILELGAGIGRFTGELAQKADSVIALDFIEDVIKKNESINGHYKNIKLLCPNATSLYFDISDGSMDLIFSNLLLMYLSDEEICWIWEKVSSDNDGGFQWFLDTVQYKANSILRYERTFSEGFVSTGGIETMKEFMAKLDLKPGQKVLDVGYGIGGGDFYMAKEFGVYVVGIDLSINMISFTLERANGLNCSVEFEVADCTTKTYLDNSFDVIYSRDTILHIQPGGNVLISDYCKNVRASSPEFVEYIKQRSYDLHDEKAYGQV
;
A
#
# COMPACT_ATOMS: atom_id res chain seq x y z
N MET A 1 -3.77 -10.28 -14.12
CA MET A 1 -3.42 -8.94 -13.60
C MET A 1 -4.20 -8.69 -12.32
N ALA A 2 -3.85 -9.43 -11.27
CA ALA A 2 -4.26 -9.14 -9.91
C ALA A 2 -3.33 -8.04 -9.38
N GLN A 3 -3.93 -6.97 -8.86
CA GLN A 3 -3.21 -5.84 -8.30
C GLN A 3 -3.57 -5.76 -6.84
N ARG A 4 -2.54 -5.57 -6.03
CA ARG A 4 -2.57 -5.61 -4.58
C ARG A 4 -2.98 -4.23 -4.05
N ILE A 5 -4.27 -4.04 -3.76
CA ILE A 5 -4.74 -2.78 -3.19
C ILE A 5 -5.33 -3.00 -1.80
N ILE A 6 -4.75 -2.30 -0.84
CA ILE A 6 -5.34 -2.05 0.47
C ILE A 6 -5.84 -0.60 0.47
N LEU A 7 -7.15 -0.41 0.47
CA LEU A 7 -7.75 0.90 0.70
C LEU A 7 -8.00 1.08 2.19
N HIS A 8 -7.14 1.86 2.86
CA HIS A 8 -7.42 2.32 4.22
C HIS A 8 -8.07 3.71 4.16
N ALA A 9 -9.41 3.75 4.18
CA ALA A 9 -10.14 5.00 4.34
C ALA A 9 -10.10 5.42 5.82
N ASN A 10 -9.06 6.18 6.20
CA ASN A 10 -8.98 6.74 7.53
C ASN A 10 -10.09 7.78 7.71
N SER A 11 -11.06 7.45 8.56
CA SER A 11 -12.17 8.34 8.83
C SER A 11 -12.48 8.26 10.31
N GLY A 12 -11.69 8.99 11.10
CA GLY A 12 -11.94 9.17 12.53
C GLY A 12 -13.37 9.65 12.84
N ASP A 13 -14.03 10.27 11.86
CA ASP A 13 -15.44 10.68 11.90
C ASP A 13 -16.45 9.63 11.37
N ILE A 14 -16.08 8.39 11.04
CA ILE A 14 -17.05 7.38 10.59
C ILE A 14 -17.37 6.39 11.71
N ASN A 15 -16.35 5.93 12.44
CA ASN A 15 -16.54 5.04 13.61
C ASN A 15 -17.44 5.68 14.67
N ARG A 16 -17.26 6.97 14.93
CA ARG A 16 -18.05 7.72 15.94
C ARG A 16 -19.52 7.92 15.56
N TRP A 17 -19.84 7.93 14.26
CA TRP A 17 -21.17 8.28 13.74
C TRP A 17 -21.99 7.03 13.37
N GLU A 18 -21.32 5.91 13.06
CA GLU A 18 -21.98 4.62 12.89
C GLU A 18 -22.33 3.96 14.23
N GLU A 19 -21.43 3.97 15.23
CA GLU A 19 -21.71 3.44 16.57
C GLU A 19 -22.80 4.24 17.32
N SER A 20 -22.94 5.53 17.03
CA SER A 20 -23.95 6.42 17.65
C SER A 20 -25.30 6.45 16.91
N GLY A 21 -25.42 5.78 15.76
CA GLY A 21 -26.62 5.83 14.93
C GLY A 21 -26.91 7.21 14.29
N MET A 22 -25.92 8.11 14.28
CA MET A 22 -26.06 9.51 13.84
C MET A 22 -25.89 9.71 12.32
N MET A 23 -25.46 8.68 11.58
CA MET A 23 -25.36 8.73 10.12
C MET A 23 -26.73 8.53 9.44
N VAL A 24 -27.15 9.51 8.63
CA VAL A 24 -28.38 9.47 7.83
C VAL A 24 -28.15 8.59 6.58
N GLU A 25 -29.18 7.88 6.12
CA GLU A 25 -29.09 6.87 5.05
C GLU A 25 -28.44 7.39 3.74
N SER A 26 -28.67 8.65 3.38
CA SER A 26 -28.06 9.30 2.22
C SER A 26 -26.54 9.43 2.33
N GLN A 27 -26.01 9.67 3.53
CA GLN A 27 -24.57 9.77 3.79
C GLN A 27 -23.91 8.38 3.73
N LYS A 28 -24.59 7.34 4.22
CA LYS A 28 -24.15 5.94 4.12
C LYS A 28 -24.08 5.47 2.67
N SER A 29 -25.05 5.86 1.85
CA SER A 29 -25.10 5.53 0.42
C SER A 29 -23.97 6.18 -0.37
N ASN A 30 -23.72 7.49 -0.15
CA ASN A 30 -22.62 8.21 -0.79
C ASN A 30 -21.26 7.62 -0.43
N LEU A 31 -21.02 7.33 0.86
CA LEU A 31 -19.77 6.73 1.31
C LEU A 31 -19.52 5.35 0.68
N LYS A 32 -20.58 4.53 0.59
CA LYS A 32 -20.52 3.21 -0.03
C LYS A 32 -20.09 3.31 -1.51
N GLN A 33 -20.66 4.25 -2.26
CA GLN A 33 -20.28 4.48 -3.65
C GLN A 33 -18.84 5.00 -3.79
N SER A 34 -18.42 5.92 -2.91
CA SER A 34 -17.03 6.41 -2.90
C SER A 34 -16.03 5.27 -2.69
N VAL A 35 -16.24 4.41 -1.70
CA VAL A 35 -15.36 3.26 -1.44
C VAL A 35 -15.32 2.31 -2.64
N LEU A 36 -16.47 1.96 -3.20
CA LEU A 36 -16.54 1.07 -4.38
C LEU A 36 -15.88 1.67 -5.63
N SER A 37 -15.89 3.00 -5.77
CA SER A 37 -15.26 3.70 -6.90
C SER A 37 -13.74 3.69 -6.85
N LEU A 38 -13.15 3.46 -5.68
CA LEU A 38 -11.71 3.32 -5.48
C LEU A 38 -11.22 1.90 -5.80
N LEU A 39 -12.12 0.92 -5.91
CA LEU A 39 -11.74 -0.44 -6.26
C LEU A 39 -11.26 -0.51 -7.71
N LEU A 40 -10.18 -1.25 -7.91
CA LEU A 40 -9.74 -1.63 -9.25
C LEU A 40 -10.82 -2.42 -9.99
N PRO A 41 -10.77 -2.48 -11.33
CA PRO A 41 -11.65 -3.37 -12.09
C PRO A 41 -11.61 -4.80 -11.55
N TYR A 42 -12.77 -5.28 -11.07
CA TYR A 42 -12.94 -6.59 -10.42
C TYR A 42 -14.01 -7.45 -11.09
N GLU A 43 -14.48 -7.06 -12.27
CA GLU A 43 -15.45 -7.85 -13.02
C GLU A 43 -14.84 -9.20 -13.43
N GLY A 44 -15.54 -10.29 -13.12
CA GLY A 44 -15.07 -11.66 -13.38
C GLY A 44 -13.92 -12.14 -12.49
N LYS A 45 -13.60 -11.42 -11.40
CA LYS A 45 -12.51 -11.77 -10.47
C LYS A 45 -12.99 -12.51 -9.22
N SER A 46 -12.10 -13.23 -8.56
CA SER A 46 -12.35 -13.79 -7.21
C SER A 46 -12.02 -12.76 -6.12
N ILE A 47 -12.96 -12.57 -5.18
CA ILE A 47 -12.84 -11.57 -4.11
C ILE A 47 -12.92 -12.23 -2.74
N LEU A 48 -12.03 -11.84 -1.84
CA LEU A 48 -12.14 -12.10 -0.41
C LEU A 48 -12.53 -10.80 0.33
N GLU A 49 -13.73 -10.75 0.90
CA GLU A 49 -14.19 -9.65 1.75
C GLU A 49 -13.95 -9.99 3.22
N LEU A 50 -13.09 -9.22 3.88
CA LEU A 50 -12.75 -9.36 5.30
C LEU A 50 -13.53 -8.35 6.14
N GLY A 51 -14.16 -8.81 7.22
CA GLY A 51 -15.02 -7.95 8.06
C GLY A 51 -16.30 -7.55 7.32
N ALA A 52 -16.91 -8.51 6.64
CA ALA A 52 -18.08 -8.30 5.79
C ALA A 52 -19.29 -7.74 6.56
N GLY A 53 -19.33 -7.94 7.89
CA GLY A 53 -20.43 -7.55 8.75
C GLY A 53 -21.76 -8.06 8.21
N ILE A 54 -22.77 -7.18 8.25
CA ILE A 54 -24.12 -7.46 7.72
C ILE A 54 -24.20 -7.43 6.18
N GLY A 55 -23.08 -7.21 5.48
CA GLY A 55 -23.00 -7.28 4.02
C GLY A 55 -23.28 -5.99 3.26
N ARG A 56 -22.78 -4.86 3.78
CA ARG A 56 -22.92 -3.54 3.13
C ARG A 56 -22.34 -3.52 1.72
N PHE A 57 -21.19 -4.17 1.52
CA PHE A 57 -20.48 -4.23 0.24
C PHE A 57 -20.62 -5.60 -0.45
N THR A 58 -20.77 -6.69 0.32
CA THR A 58 -20.96 -8.07 -0.16
C THR A 58 -21.85 -8.19 -1.40
N GLY A 59 -23.06 -7.62 -1.37
CA GLY A 59 -23.99 -7.67 -2.50
C GLY A 59 -23.58 -6.84 -3.73
N GLU A 60 -22.81 -5.76 -3.56
CA GLU A 60 -22.29 -4.96 -4.69
C GLU A 60 -21.07 -5.60 -5.34
N LEU A 61 -20.22 -6.24 -4.52
CA LEU A 61 -19.08 -7.01 -5.00
C LEU A 61 -19.59 -8.19 -5.83
N ALA A 62 -20.58 -8.92 -5.31
CA ALA A 62 -21.15 -10.10 -5.97
C ALA A 62 -21.86 -9.80 -7.30
N GLN A 63 -22.30 -8.57 -7.55
CA GLN A 63 -22.91 -8.19 -8.83
C GLN A 63 -21.93 -8.24 -10.01
N LYS A 64 -20.63 -8.04 -9.76
CA LYS A 64 -19.61 -7.98 -10.83
C LYS A 64 -18.53 -9.05 -10.70
N ALA A 65 -18.22 -9.48 -9.48
CA ALA A 65 -17.23 -10.52 -9.22
C ALA A 65 -17.70 -11.89 -9.74
N ASP A 66 -16.75 -12.72 -10.16
CA ASP A 66 -17.04 -14.13 -10.46
C ASP A 66 -17.39 -14.89 -9.19
N SER A 67 -16.67 -14.62 -8.10
CA SER A 67 -16.92 -15.19 -6.78
C SER A 67 -16.55 -14.24 -5.65
N VAL A 68 -17.31 -14.30 -4.55
CA VAL A 68 -17.05 -13.54 -3.32
C VAL A 68 -17.04 -14.49 -2.13
N ILE A 69 -15.96 -14.51 -1.37
CA ILE A 69 -15.91 -15.10 -0.04
C ILE A 69 -16.01 -13.97 0.98
N ALA A 70 -17.09 -13.94 1.77
CA ALA A 70 -17.33 -12.90 2.76
C ALA A 70 -17.18 -13.46 4.18
N LEU A 71 -16.27 -12.86 4.96
CA LEU A 71 -15.84 -13.31 6.27
C LEU A 71 -16.18 -12.30 7.36
N ASP A 72 -16.72 -12.75 8.48
CA ASP A 72 -16.81 -11.96 9.71
C ASP A 72 -16.86 -12.88 10.93
N PHE A 73 -16.14 -12.54 12.00
CA PHE A 73 -16.00 -13.40 13.19
C PHE A 73 -17.25 -13.37 14.10
N ILE A 74 -18.19 -12.45 13.85
CA ILE A 74 -19.44 -12.35 14.61
C ILE A 74 -20.53 -13.16 13.89
N GLU A 75 -20.98 -14.25 14.50
CA GLU A 75 -21.92 -15.18 13.88
C GLU A 75 -23.25 -14.52 13.50
N ASP A 76 -23.79 -13.66 14.36
CA ASP A 76 -25.07 -13.01 14.15
C ASP A 76 -25.05 -12.00 12.98
N VAL A 77 -23.92 -11.33 12.72
CA VAL A 77 -23.81 -10.43 11.56
C VAL A 77 -23.64 -11.20 10.26
N ILE A 78 -22.94 -12.35 10.26
CA ILE A 78 -22.89 -13.23 9.08
C ILE A 78 -24.26 -13.82 8.76
N LYS A 79 -25.02 -14.28 9.76
CA LYS A 79 -26.41 -14.72 9.54
C LYS A 79 -27.27 -13.60 8.97
N LYS A 80 -27.04 -12.37 9.42
CA LYS A 80 -27.73 -11.21 8.86
C LYS A 80 -27.33 -10.96 7.41
N ASN A 81 -26.04 -11.04 7.08
CA ASN A 81 -25.52 -10.97 5.72
C ASN A 81 -26.15 -12.05 4.83
N GLU A 82 -26.22 -13.29 5.31
CA GLU A 82 -26.88 -14.39 4.60
C GLU A 82 -28.35 -14.10 4.31
N SER A 83 -29.09 -13.54 5.28
CA SER A 83 -30.49 -13.17 5.08
C SER A 83 -30.68 -12.08 4.00
N ILE A 84 -29.68 -11.23 3.77
CA ILE A 84 -29.71 -10.13 2.81
C ILE A 84 -29.20 -10.60 1.43
N ASN A 85 -28.04 -11.26 1.41
CA ASN A 85 -27.27 -11.54 0.20
C ASN A 85 -27.24 -13.03 -0.19
N GLY A 86 -27.82 -13.93 0.59
CA GLY A 86 -27.81 -15.38 0.32
C GLY A 86 -28.53 -15.80 -0.95
N HIS A 87 -29.24 -14.88 -1.63
CA HIS A 87 -29.82 -15.10 -2.95
C HIS A 87 -28.77 -15.11 -4.07
N TYR A 88 -27.59 -14.53 -3.85
CA TYR A 88 -26.47 -14.59 -4.79
C TYR A 88 -25.79 -15.96 -4.74
N LYS A 89 -25.71 -16.63 -5.90
CA LYS A 89 -25.11 -17.97 -6.01
C LYS A 89 -23.59 -17.98 -5.96
N ASN A 90 -22.97 -16.83 -6.17
CA ASN A 90 -21.53 -16.63 -6.20
C ASN A 90 -20.95 -16.10 -4.87
N ILE A 91 -21.73 -16.09 -3.79
CA ILE A 91 -21.28 -15.68 -2.46
C ILE A 91 -21.10 -16.91 -1.57
N LYS A 92 -19.95 -17.01 -0.91
CA LYS A 92 -19.67 -17.94 0.17
C LYS A 92 -19.48 -17.15 1.46
N LEU A 93 -20.41 -17.29 2.40
CA LEU A 93 -20.34 -16.64 3.72
C LEU A 93 -19.64 -17.57 4.72
N LEU A 94 -18.72 -17.01 5.49
CA LEU A 94 -17.91 -17.74 6.45
C LEU A 94 -17.82 -17.00 7.77
N CYS A 95 -18.03 -17.71 8.89
CA CYS A 95 -17.87 -17.19 10.24
C CYS A 95 -16.70 -17.91 10.94
N PRO A 96 -15.48 -17.35 10.92
CA PRO A 96 -14.35 -17.92 11.66
C PRO A 96 -14.60 -17.91 13.15
N ASN A 97 -14.16 -18.97 13.82
CA ASN A 97 -13.87 -18.86 15.24
C ASN A 97 -12.48 -18.20 15.37
N ALA A 98 -12.29 -17.33 16.37
CA ALA A 98 -11.06 -16.56 16.60
C ALA A 98 -9.76 -17.40 16.73
N THR A 99 -9.85 -18.73 16.74
CA THR A 99 -8.73 -19.67 16.80
C THR A 99 -8.49 -20.46 15.50
N SER A 100 -9.32 -20.26 14.46
CA SER A 100 -9.24 -20.95 13.18
C SER A 100 -8.98 -19.99 12.01
N LEU A 101 -8.09 -19.01 12.21
CA LEU A 101 -7.62 -18.08 11.17
C LEU A 101 -7.13 -18.78 9.90
N TYR A 102 -6.77 -20.06 9.99
CA TYR A 102 -6.41 -20.92 8.88
C TYR A 102 -7.65 -21.53 8.22
N PHE A 103 -8.39 -20.73 7.47
CA PHE A 103 -9.30 -21.29 6.48
C PHE A 103 -8.53 -21.94 5.34
N ASP A 104 -9.20 -22.91 4.71
CA ASP A 104 -8.77 -23.57 3.48
C ASP A 104 -8.95 -22.61 2.26
N ILE A 105 -8.40 -21.40 2.38
CA ILE A 105 -8.18 -20.47 1.27
C ILE A 105 -6.77 -20.73 0.79
N SER A 106 -6.65 -21.26 -0.43
CA SER A 106 -5.35 -21.55 -1.02
C SER A 106 -4.57 -20.26 -1.27
N ASP A 107 -3.25 -20.32 -1.13
CA ASP A 107 -2.38 -19.19 -1.43
C ASP A 107 -2.52 -18.79 -2.90
N GLY A 108 -2.50 -17.48 -3.16
CA GLY A 108 -2.67 -16.94 -4.51
C GLY A 108 -3.99 -17.27 -5.20
N SER A 109 -5.06 -17.60 -4.46
CA SER A 109 -6.37 -17.95 -5.03
C SER A 109 -7.34 -16.78 -5.20
N MET A 110 -7.03 -15.61 -4.62
CA MET A 110 -7.90 -14.43 -4.63
C MET A 110 -7.31 -13.33 -5.50
N ASP A 111 -8.06 -12.83 -6.48
CA ASP A 111 -7.59 -11.72 -7.31
C ASP A 111 -7.67 -10.36 -6.63
N LEU A 112 -8.55 -10.23 -5.62
CA LEU A 112 -8.73 -9.03 -4.82
C LEU A 112 -9.08 -9.42 -3.38
N ILE A 113 -8.45 -8.77 -2.41
CA ILE A 113 -8.90 -8.79 -1.02
C ILE A 113 -9.46 -7.41 -0.70
N PHE A 114 -10.71 -7.38 -0.29
CA PHE A 114 -11.41 -6.17 0.11
C PHE A 114 -11.60 -6.18 1.62
N SER A 115 -11.33 -5.04 2.24
CA SER A 115 -11.59 -4.80 3.65
C SER A 115 -11.93 -3.33 3.83
N ASN A 116 -12.84 -3.04 4.74
CA ASN A 116 -13.16 -1.67 5.13
C ASN A 116 -13.20 -1.58 6.66
N LEU A 117 -12.31 -0.77 7.24
CA LEU A 117 -12.18 -0.54 8.69
C LEU A 117 -11.79 -1.78 9.52
N LEU A 118 -11.11 -2.78 8.94
CA LEU A 118 -10.68 -3.97 9.70
C LEU A 118 -9.21 -3.95 10.11
N LEU A 119 -8.33 -3.41 9.27
CA LEU A 119 -6.87 -3.65 9.40
C LEU A 119 -6.26 -3.15 10.71
N MET A 120 -6.85 -2.13 11.34
CA MET A 120 -6.44 -1.63 12.66
C MET A 120 -6.70 -2.61 13.82
N TYR A 121 -7.49 -3.66 13.58
CA TYR A 121 -7.78 -4.73 14.55
C TYR A 121 -6.97 -5.99 14.29
N LEU A 122 -6.14 -6.02 13.25
CA LEU A 122 -5.34 -7.18 12.88
C LEU A 122 -3.89 -7.04 13.38
N SER A 123 -3.31 -8.15 13.79
CA SER A 123 -1.88 -8.29 14.07
C SER A 123 -1.06 -8.41 12.77
N ASP A 124 0.26 -8.16 12.87
CA ASP A 124 1.19 -8.32 11.75
C ASP A 124 1.11 -9.72 11.13
N GLU A 125 0.90 -10.75 11.94
CA GLU A 125 0.78 -12.16 11.48
C GLU A 125 -0.50 -12.36 10.64
N GLU A 126 -1.61 -11.77 11.05
CA GLU A 126 -2.88 -11.82 10.33
C GLU A 126 -2.82 -11.02 9.03
N ILE A 127 -2.13 -9.87 9.05
CA ILE A 127 -1.84 -9.09 7.85
C ILE A 127 -1.00 -9.94 6.88
N CYS A 128 0.11 -10.55 7.33
CA CYS A 128 0.94 -11.44 6.50
C CYS A 128 0.13 -12.59 5.90
N TRP A 129 -0.75 -13.22 6.68
CA TRP A 129 -1.61 -14.30 6.20
C TRP A 129 -2.55 -13.83 5.08
N ILE A 130 -3.15 -12.63 5.21
CA ILE A 130 -4.00 -12.04 4.17
C ILE A 130 -3.20 -11.89 2.86
N TRP A 131 -1.95 -11.44 2.96
CA TRP A 131 -1.09 -11.23 1.81
C TRP A 131 -0.78 -12.51 1.03
N GLU A 132 -0.67 -13.66 1.71
CA GLU A 132 -0.44 -14.96 1.05
C GLU A 132 -1.63 -15.39 0.17
N LYS A 133 -2.84 -14.88 0.41
CA LYS A 133 -4.05 -15.30 -0.31
C LYS A 133 -4.27 -14.56 -1.63
N VAL A 134 -3.65 -13.40 -1.82
CA VAL A 134 -3.76 -12.61 -3.06
C VAL A 134 -2.92 -13.24 -4.18
N SER A 135 -3.50 -13.46 -5.35
CA SER A 135 -2.77 -13.90 -6.54
C SER A 135 -1.78 -12.80 -6.98
N SER A 136 -0.57 -13.19 -7.40
CA SER A 136 0.40 -12.25 -7.96
C SER A 136 1.07 -12.81 -9.20
N ASP A 137 1.11 -12.00 -10.26
CA ASP A 137 1.72 -12.33 -11.56
C ASP A 137 3.25 -12.18 -11.56
N ASN A 138 3.84 -11.51 -10.56
CA ASN A 138 5.29 -11.45 -10.36
C ASN A 138 5.74 -12.58 -9.44
N ASP A 139 6.88 -13.18 -9.78
CA ASP A 139 7.63 -14.00 -8.85
C ASP A 139 7.89 -13.16 -7.60
N GLY A 140 7.23 -13.48 -6.50
CA GLY A 140 7.37 -12.72 -5.26
C GLY A 140 8.80 -12.61 -4.75
N GLY A 141 9.83 -13.12 -5.44
CA GLY A 141 11.24 -13.10 -5.07
C GLY A 141 11.78 -11.73 -4.71
N PHE A 142 11.55 -10.68 -5.51
CA PHE A 142 12.11 -9.36 -5.20
C PHE A 142 11.39 -8.69 -4.03
N GLN A 143 10.06 -8.66 -4.03
CA GLN A 143 9.28 -8.15 -2.90
C GLN A 143 9.56 -8.96 -1.62
N TRP A 144 9.64 -10.28 -1.71
CA TRP A 144 10.02 -11.16 -0.60
C TRP A 144 11.44 -10.85 -0.12
N PHE A 145 12.39 -10.59 -1.01
CA PHE A 145 13.73 -10.15 -0.63
C PHE A 145 13.69 -8.82 0.14
N LEU A 146 12.90 -7.85 -0.34
CA LEU A 146 12.68 -6.59 0.38
C LEU A 146 12.11 -6.88 1.78
N ASP A 147 11.03 -7.64 1.89
CA ASP A 147 10.32 -7.83 3.15
C ASP A 147 11.02 -8.77 4.14
N THR A 148 11.86 -9.70 3.67
CA THR A 148 12.54 -10.69 4.54
C THR A 148 14.01 -10.39 4.80
N VAL A 149 14.67 -9.63 3.91
CA VAL A 149 16.12 -9.37 3.99
C VAL A 149 16.42 -7.92 4.32
N GLN A 150 16.04 -6.98 3.44
CA GLN A 150 16.46 -5.58 3.54
C GLN A 150 15.53 -4.77 4.47
N TYR A 151 14.24 -4.77 4.17
CA TYR A 151 13.18 -4.00 4.81
C TYR A 151 12.27 -4.86 5.68
N LYS A 152 12.83 -5.84 6.42
CA LYS A 152 12.13 -6.43 7.57
C LYS A 152 11.85 -5.36 8.63
N ALA A 153 10.79 -5.50 9.41
CA ALA A 153 10.36 -4.51 10.41
C ALA A 153 11.50 -3.99 11.32
N ASN A 154 12.32 -4.90 11.87
CA ASN A 154 13.46 -4.53 12.70
C ASN A 154 14.57 -3.76 11.95
N SER A 155 14.74 -4.01 10.64
CA SER A 155 15.68 -3.24 9.81
C SER A 155 15.13 -1.85 9.54
N ILE A 156 13.83 -1.74 9.22
CA ILE A 156 13.14 -0.46 8.99
C ILE A 156 13.32 0.46 10.21
N LEU A 157 13.01 -0.04 11.42
CA LEU A 157 13.16 0.73 12.67
C LEU A 157 14.63 1.15 12.94
N ARG A 158 15.61 0.33 12.53
CA ARG A 158 17.04 0.68 12.63
C ARG A 158 17.42 1.76 11.63
N TYR A 159 16.91 1.69 10.40
CA TYR A 159 17.12 2.71 9.37
C TYR A 159 16.53 4.04 9.81
N GLU A 160 15.28 4.04 10.29
CA GLU A 160 14.65 5.24 10.82
C GLU A 160 15.46 5.87 11.96
N ARG A 161 15.92 5.06 12.93
CA ARG A 161 16.78 5.56 14.01
C ARG A 161 18.09 6.17 13.50
N THR A 162 18.60 5.69 12.37
CA THR A 162 19.87 6.13 11.80
C THR A 162 19.71 7.40 10.97
N PHE A 163 18.66 7.47 10.17
CA PHE A 163 18.46 8.56 9.20
C PHE A 163 17.68 9.73 9.79
N SER A 164 16.47 9.48 10.26
CA SER A 164 15.63 10.36 11.09
C SER A 164 14.24 9.74 11.20
N GLU A 165 13.48 10.14 12.23
CA GLU A 165 12.06 9.82 12.36
C GLU A 165 11.29 10.08 11.05
N GLY A 166 10.57 9.08 10.55
CA GLY A 166 9.82 9.15 9.30
C GLY A 166 10.59 8.75 8.04
N PHE A 167 11.91 8.51 8.10
CA PHE A 167 12.74 8.33 6.89
C PHE A 167 13.62 7.09 6.96
N VAL A 168 13.68 6.34 5.85
CA VAL A 168 14.55 5.17 5.66
C VAL A 168 15.71 5.44 4.69
N SER A 169 16.01 6.72 4.45
CA SER A 169 16.93 7.19 3.42
C SER A 169 17.79 8.35 3.92
N THR A 170 18.97 8.57 3.31
CA THR A 170 20.05 9.42 3.87
C THR A 170 19.61 10.84 4.18
N GLY A 171 20.08 11.44 5.27
CA GLY A 171 19.90 12.89 5.54
C GLY A 171 18.49 13.31 5.96
N GLY A 172 17.52 12.40 5.95
CA GLY A 172 16.25 12.56 6.63
C GLY A 172 15.48 13.83 6.22
N ILE A 173 14.85 14.45 7.22
CA ILE A 173 14.02 15.66 7.04
C ILE A 173 14.78 16.86 6.47
N GLU A 174 16.08 17.02 6.76
CA GLU A 174 16.84 18.18 6.30
C GLU A 174 17.09 18.11 4.79
N THR A 175 17.51 16.94 4.29
CA THR A 175 17.64 16.73 2.85
C THR A 175 16.27 16.77 2.15
N MET A 176 15.20 16.32 2.81
CA MET A 176 13.84 16.47 2.29
C MET A 176 13.47 17.94 2.06
N LYS A 177 13.73 18.82 3.03
CA LYS A 177 13.50 20.28 2.88
C LYS A 177 14.28 20.86 1.71
N GLU A 178 15.54 20.47 1.56
CA GLU A 178 16.40 20.94 0.45
C GLU A 178 15.87 20.50 -0.92
N PHE A 179 15.33 19.29 -1.03
CA PHE A 179 14.72 18.79 -2.26
C PHE A 179 13.41 19.50 -2.57
N MET A 180 12.53 19.65 -1.58
CA MET A 180 11.24 20.32 -1.79
C MET A 180 11.40 21.80 -2.14
N ALA A 181 12.41 22.48 -1.61
CA ALA A 181 12.75 23.85 -1.98
C ALA A 181 13.08 24.02 -3.48
N LYS A 182 13.49 22.94 -4.16
CA LYS A 182 13.80 22.94 -5.60
C LYS A 182 12.60 22.59 -6.47
N LEU A 183 11.62 21.86 -5.94
CA LEU A 183 10.44 21.41 -6.69
C LEU A 183 9.35 22.49 -6.83
N ASP A 184 9.45 23.60 -6.08
CA ASP A 184 8.52 24.73 -6.10
C ASP A 184 7.03 24.31 -6.02
N LEU A 185 6.75 23.33 -5.16
CA LEU A 185 5.41 22.76 -5.00
C LEU A 185 4.36 23.83 -4.66
N LYS A 186 3.20 23.70 -5.28
CA LYS A 186 2.05 24.59 -5.09
C LYS A 186 0.89 23.83 -4.43
N PRO A 187 0.14 24.48 -3.51
CA PRO A 187 -1.05 23.88 -2.93
C PRO A 187 -2.02 23.35 -3.98
N GLY A 188 -2.57 22.16 -3.74
CA GLY A 188 -3.51 21.48 -4.62
C GLY A 188 -2.87 20.66 -5.76
N GLN A 189 -1.56 20.72 -5.96
CA GLN A 189 -0.89 19.84 -6.92
C GLN A 189 -0.95 18.38 -6.50
N LYS A 190 -0.93 17.48 -7.48
CA LYS A 190 -0.87 16.04 -7.30
C LYS A 190 0.57 15.54 -7.49
N VAL A 191 1.12 14.92 -6.45
CA VAL A 191 2.47 14.36 -6.44
C VAL A 191 2.39 12.83 -6.42
N LEU A 192 3.16 12.16 -7.27
CA LEU A 192 3.43 10.72 -7.16
C LEU A 192 4.77 10.52 -6.44
N ASP A 193 4.80 9.82 -5.31
CA ASP A 193 6.02 9.34 -4.67
C ASP A 193 6.26 7.86 -5.04
N VAL A 194 7.39 7.57 -5.67
CA VAL A 194 7.82 6.22 -6.04
C VAL A 194 8.85 5.72 -5.02
N GLY A 195 8.40 4.79 -4.18
CA GLY A 195 9.08 4.24 -3.01
C GLY A 195 8.98 5.15 -1.81
N TYR A 196 7.76 5.37 -1.33
CA TYR A 196 7.47 6.26 -0.20
C TYR A 196 8.04 5.75 1.15
N GLY A 197 8.43 4.48 1.24
CA GLY A 197 8.96 3.88 2.46
C GLY A 197 7.98 3.97 3.64
N ILE A 198 8.38 4.67 4.72
CA ILE A 198 7.54 4.81 5.92
C ILE A 198 6.76 6.14 6.00
N GLY A 199 6.64 6.85 4.87
CA GLY A 199 5.69 7.95 4.69
C GLY A 199 6.15 9.34 5.13
N GLY A 200 7.33 9.50 5.73
CA GLY A 200 7.75 10.78 6.31
C GLY A 200 7.87 11.92 5.30
N GLY A 201 8.29 11.61 4.07
CA GLY A 201 8.32 12.57 2.96
C GLY A 201 6.93 13.01 2.54
N ASP A 202 6.01 12.06 2.38
CA ASP A 202 4.64 12.29 1.93
C ASP A 202 3.85 13.14 2.93
N PHE A 203 3.93 12.80 4.21
CA PHE A 203 3.29 13.57 5.27
C PHE A 203 3.84 15.00 5.34
N TYR A 204 5.15 15.15 5.17
CA TYR A 204 5.80 16.45 5.11
C TYR A 204 5.31 17.27 3.91
N MET A 205 5.29 16.70 2.71
CA MET A 205 4.81 17.35 1.49
C MET A 205 3.35 17.81 1.64
N ALA A 206 2.46 16.88 2.03
CA ALA A 206 1.04 17.18 2.16
C ALA A 206 0.77 18.28 3.20
N LYS A 207 1.50 18.25 4.33
CA LYS A 207 1.30 19.21 5.42
C LYS A 207 1.88 20.59 5.11
N GLU A 208 3.12 20.66 4.64
CA GLU A 208 3.82 21.94 4.48
C GLU A 208 3.49 22.65 3.17
N PHE A 209 3.18 21.91 2.11
CA PHE A 209 2.91 22.46 0.79
C PHE A 209 1.44 22.36 0.37
N GLY A 210 0.61 21.63 1.12
CA GLY A 210 -0.82 21.48 0.80
C GLY A 210 -1.06 20.71 -0.50
N VAL A 211 -0.13 19.84 -0.89
CA VAL A 211 -0.26 18.97 -2.07
C VAL A 211 -1.01 17.68 -1.72
N TYR A 212 -1.55 17.02 -2.73
CA TYR A 212 -2.07 15.67 -2.62
C TYR A 212 -1.00 14.67 -3.05
N VAL A 213 -0.62 13.74 -2.17
CA VAL A 213 0.44 12.76 -2.46
C VAL A 213 -0.17 11.38 -2.68
N VAL A 214 0.23 10.73 -3.76
CA VAL A 214 0.00 9.30 -4.02
C VAL A 214 1.35 8.61 -3.91
N GLY A 215 1.54 7.78 -2.90
CA GLY A 215 2.73 6.96 -2.73
C GLY A 215 2.52 5.54 -3.25
N ILE A 216 3.49 5.02 -4.00
CA ILE A 216 3.64 3.59 -4.25
C ILE A 216 4.93 3.04 -3.65
N ASP A 217 4.90 1.85 -3.06
CA ASP A 217 6.09 1.13 -2.60
C ASP A 217 5.88 -0.37 -2.83
N LEU A 218 6.94 -1.12 -3.12
CA LEU A 218 6.81 -2.55 -3.34
C LEU A 218 6.75 -3.32 -2.01
N SER A 219 7.38 -2.82 -0.95
CA SER A 219 7.50 -3.53 0.34
C SER A 219 6.19 -3.50 1.13
N ILE A 220 5.74 -4.68 1.57
CA ILE A 220 4.57 -4.81 2.43
C ILE A 220 4.86 -4.28 3.84
N ASN A 221 6.07 -4.49 4.34
CA ASN A 221 6.40 -4.03 5.69
C ASN A 221 6.35 -2.50 5.80
N MET A 222 6.66 -1.78 4.72
CA MET A 222 6.62 -0.32 4.66
C MET A 222 5.20 0.24 4.81
N ILE A 223 4.19 -0.39 4.19
CA ILE A 223 2.81 0.10 4.28
C ILE A 223 2.27 -0.01 5.71
N SER A 224 2.63 -1.06 6.47
CA SER A 224 2.16 -1.22 7.86
C SER A 224 2.57 -0.04 8.75
N PHE A 225 3.86 0.37 8.72
CA PHE A 225 4.32 1.54 9.46
C PHE A 225 3.63 2.82 9.01
N THR A 226 3.43 2.97 7.71
CA THR A 226 2.86 4.17 7.12
C THR A 226 1.40 4.34 7.51
N LEU A 227 0.60 3.27 7.45
CA LEU A 227 -0.81 3.28 7.86
C LEU A 227 -0.98 3.55 9.36
N GLU A 228 -0.11 2.96 10.20
CA GLU A 228 -0.10 3.24 11.64
C GLU A 228 0.13 4.75 11.91
N ARG A 229 1.08 5.36 11.19
CA ARG A 229 1.41 6.79 11.34
C ARG A 229 0.39 7.73 10.73
N ALA A 230 -0.26 7.30 9.65
CA ALA A 230 -1.37 8.02 9.05
C ALA A 230 -2.59 8.07 9.98
N ASN A 231 -2.69 7.16 10.96
CA ASN A 231 -3.79 7.12 11.89
C ASN A 231 -3.91 8.44 12.69
N GLY A 232 -5.09 9.06 12.67
CA GLY A 232 -5.32 10.37 13.29
C GLY A 232 -4.73 11.59 12.56
N LEU A 233 -3.99 11.42 11.45
CA LEU A 233 -3.50 12.55 10.67
C LEU A 233 -4.56 12.99 9.63
N ASN A 234 -4.88 14.27 9.63
CA ASN A 234 -5.71 14.88 8.59
C ASN A 234 -4.82 15.39 7.44
N CYS A 235 -4.25 14.46 6.68
CA CYS A 235 -3.34 14.76 5.56
C CYS A 235 -3.85 14.15 4.25
N SER A 236 -3.60 14.86 3.15
CA SER A 236 -4.02 14.48 1.78
C SER A 236 -3.02 13.50 1.16
N VAL A 237 -2.97 12.27 1.68
CA VAL A 237 -2.05 11.22 1.22
C VAL A 237 -2.79 9.90 0.94
N GLU A 238 -2.36 9.18 -0.08
CA GLU A 238 -2.80 7.84 -0.44
C GLU A 238 -1.57 6.94 -0.61
N PHE A 239 -1.63 5.70 -0.10
CA PHE A 239 -0.52 4.75 -0.18
C PHE A 239 -0.99 3.44 -0.80
N GLU A 240 -0.20 2.91 -1.74
CA GLU A 240 -0.47 1.63 -2.42
C GLU A 240 0.78 0.75 -2.43
N VAL A 241 0.61 -0.55 -2.15
CA VAL A 241 1.66 -1.53 -2.38
C VAL A 241 1.68 -1.91 -3.86
N ALA A 242 2.61 -1.35 -4.63
CA ALA A 242 2.66 -1.54 -6.07
C ALA A 242 4.09 -1.61 -6.62
N ASP A 243 4.27 -2.45 -7.63
CA ASP A 243 5.48 -2.46 -8.45
C ASP A 243 5.41 -1.32 -9.47
N CYS A 244 6.24 -0.29 -9.26
CA CYS A 244 6.31 0.88 -10.12
C CYS A 244 6.68 0.58 -11.58
N THR A 245 7.26 -0.59 -11.89
CA THR A 245 7.61 -0.98 -13.27
C THR A 245 6.42 -1.51 -14.07
N THR A 246 5.35 -1.93 -13.37
CA THR A 246 4.14 -2.48 -13.99
C THR A 246 2.90 -1.65 -13.73
N LYS A 247 2.92 -0.81 -12.68
CA LYS A 247 1.84 0.11 -12.36
C LYS A 247 1.66 1.12 -13.50
N THR A 248 0.42 1.26 -13.94
CA THR A 248 0.03 2.22 -14.97
C THR A 248 -0.87 3.29 -14.37
N TYR A 249 -0.70 4.51 -14.86
CA TYR A 249 -1.54 5.66 -14.58
C TYR A 249 -2.02 6.26 -15.89
N LEU A 250 -3.11 7.02 -15.84
CA LEU A 250 -3.53 7.81 -17.00
C LEU A 250 -2.47 8.88 -17.30
N ASP A 251 -2.26 9.17 -18.57
CA ASP A 251 -1.34 10.25 -18.98
C ASP A 251 -1.72 11.57 -18.30
N ASN A 252 -0.71 12.34 -17.89
CA ASN A 252 -0.87 13.63 -17.22
C ASN A 252 -1.67 13.57 -15.90
N SER A 253 -1.58 12.44 -15.17
CA SER A 253 -2.25 12.29 -13.86
C SER A 253 -1.59 13.07 -12.72
N PHE A 254 -0.32 13.45 -12.84
CA PHE A 254 0.48 14.04 -11.76
C PHE A 254 1.19 15.30 -12.23
N ASP A 255 1.24 16.31 -11.36
CA ASP A 255 1.99 17.54 -11.59
C ASP A 255 3.48 17.34 -11.32
N VAL A 256 3.81 16.47 -10.35
CA VAL A 256 5.18 16.15 -9.95
C VAL A 256 5.30 14.64 -9.71
N ILE A 257 6.40 14.06 -10.18
CA ILE A 257 6.84 12.71 -9.78
C ILE A 257 8.11 12.88 -8.95
N TYR A 258 8.10 12.28 -7.78
CA TYR A 258 9.17 12.30 -6.81
C TYR A 258 9.57 10.85 -6.50
N SER A 259 10.86 10.64 -6.26
CA SER A 259 11.39 9.36 -5.79
C SER A 259 12.69 9.61 -5.07
N ARG A 260 12.94 8.86 -4.00
CA ARG A 260 14.12 9.03 -3.16
C ARG A 260 14.71 7.70 -2.77
N ASP A 261 15.94 7.44 -3.24
CA ASP A 261 16.70 6.24 -2.91
C ASP A 261 15.93 4.91 -3.18
N THR A 262 15.08 4.92 -4.20
CA THR A 262 14.25 3.76 -4.60
C THR A 262 14.67 3.21 -5.95
N ILE A 263 15.02 4.08 -6.90
CA ILE A 263 15.24 3.70 -8.30
C ILE A 263 16.47 2.78 -8.47
N LEU A 264 17.44 2.80 -7.56
CA LEU A 264 18.55 1.83 -7.52
C LEU A 264 18.13 0.35 -7.46
N HIS A 265 16.86 0.08 -7.11
CA HIS A 265 16.26 -1.25 -7.09
C HIS A 265 15.64 -1.65 -8.43
N ILE A 266 15.57 -0.72 -9.38
CA ILE A 266 14.87 -0.87 -10.66
C ILE A 266 15.91 -1.01 -11.77
N GLN A 267 15.74 -2.00 -12.65
CA GLN A 267 16.56 -2.11 -13.86
C GLN A 267 16.06 -1.11 -14.92
N PRO A 268 16.93 -0.29 -15.51
CA PRO A 268 16.51 0.80 -16.38
C PRO A 268 15.87 0.31 -17.69
N GLY A 269 14.74 0.92 -18.05
CA GLY A 269 14.07 0.79 -19.34
C GLY A 269 13.33 2.08 -19.70
N GLY A 270 14.04 3.09 -20.21
CA GLY A 270 13.45 4.38 -20.65
C GLY A 270 14.30 5.60 -20.26
N ASN A 271 13.83 6.82 -20.58
CA ASN A 271 14.50 8.07 -20.20
C ASN A 271 13.87 8.66 -18.93
N VAL A 272 14.65 8.79 -17.87
CA VAL A 272 14.23 9.28 -16.54
C VAL A 272 15.29 10.25 -15.99
N LEU A 273 14.89 11.29 -15.25
CA LEU A 273 15.80 12.14 -14.48
C LEU A 273 15.80 11.70 -13.01
N ILE A 274 16.97 11.36 -12.47
CA ILE A 274 17.12 10.63 -11.20
C ILE A 274 18.15 11.36 -10.29
N SER A 275 17.95 11.32 -8.97
CA SER A 275 19.00 11.53 -7.97
C SER A 275 19.14 10.27 -7.11
N ASP A 276 20.34 9.68 -7.05
CA ASP A 276 20.58 8.37 -6.41
C ASP A 276 22.01 8.28 -5.83
N TYR A 277 22.30 7.20 -5.10
CA TYR A 277 23.65 6.83 -4.71
C TYR A 277 24.49 6.46 -5.94
N CYS A 278 25.68 7.06 -6.04
CA CYS A 278 26.69 6.69 -7.03
C CYS A 278 27.93 6.10 -6.36
N LYS A 279 28.60 5.14 -7.01
CA LYS A 279 29.92 4.69 -6.56
C LYS A 279 30.99 5.68 -7.02
N ASN A 280 32.03 5.87 -6.21
CA ASN A 280 33.19 6.67 -6.60
C ASN A 280 34.02 5.93 -7.67
N VAL A 281 34.78 6.66 -8.49
CA VAL A 281 35.70 6.13 -9.52
C VAL A 281 36.90 5.37 -8.92
N ARG A 282 37.17 5.55 -7.62
CA ARG A 282 38.23 4.80 -6.91
C ARG A 282 37.85 3.34 -6.68
N ALA A 283 38.86 2.48 -6.56
CA ALA A 283 38.66 1.08 -6.23
C ALA A 283 37.87 0.92 -4.92
N SER A 284 36.71 0.26 -4.99
CA SER A 284 35.88 -0.10 -3.84
C SER A 284 36.62 -1.04 -2.91
N SER A 285 36.45 -0.89 -1.60
CA SER A 285 36.98 -1.85 -0.64
C SER A 285 36.28 -3.21 -0.79
N PRO A 286 36.92 -4.33 -0.42
CA PRO A 286 36.27 -5.64 -0.47
C PRO A 286 34.95 -5.69 0.31
N GLU A 287 34.86 -4.98 1.44
CA GLU A 287 33.65 -4.88 2.26
C GLU A 287 32.52 -4.14 1.55
N PHE A 288 32.84 -3.08 0.80
CA PHE A 288 31.85 -2.34 0.03
C PHE A 288 31.35 -3.13 -1.18
N VAL A 289 32.22 -3.89 -1.85
CA VAL A 289 31.83 -4.79 -2.93
C VAL A 289 30.87 -5.88 -2.43
N GLU A 290 31.16 -6.45 -1.25
CA GLU A 290 30.29 -7.43 -0.63
C GLU A 290 28.96 -6.82 -0.19
N TYR A 291 28.98 -5.59 0.35
CA TYR A 291 27.76 -4.85 0.71
C TYR A 291 26.84 -4.62 -0.51
N ILE A 292 27.39 -4.18 -1.65
CA ILE A 292 26.63 -3.99 -2.89
C ILE A 292 26.00 -5.31 -3.34
N LYS A 293 26.78 -6.40 -3.35
CA LYS A 293 26.27 -7.73 -3.71
C LYS A 293 25.18 -8.22 -2.76
N GLN A 294 25.36 -8.04 -1.46
CA GLN A 294 24.40 -8.47 -0.44
C GLN A 294 23.07 -7.72 -0.56
N ARG A 295 23.11 -6.46 -1.01
CA ARG A 295 21.93 -5.61 -1.20
C ARG A 295 21.36 -5.66 -2.60
N SER A 296 22.00 -6.37 -3.53
CA SER A 296 21.63 -6.40 -4.95
C SER A 296 21.57 -5.00 -5.58
N TYR A 297 22.41 -4.06 -5.15
CA TYR A 297 22.43 -2.70 -5.69
C TYR A 297 23.13 -2.65 -7.06
N ASP A 298 22.56 -1.94 -8.02
CA ASP A 298 23.22 -1.61 -9.29
C ASP A 298 23.78 -0.19 -9.28
N LEU A 299 24.95 -0.01 -8.65
CA LEU A 299 25.58 1.31 -8.51
C LEU A 299 26.55 1.59 -9.66
N HIS A 300 26.34 2.70 -10.36
CA HIS A 300 27.25 3.23 -11.39
C HIS A 300 28.00 4.47 -10.88
N ASP A 301 29.14 4.77 -11.49
CA ASP A 301 29.80 6.07 -11.26
C ASP A 301 29.11 7.16 -12.10
N GLU A 302 29.34 8.43 -11.76
CA GLU A 302 28.67 9.57 -12.42
C GLU A 302 28.78 9.55 -13.96
N LYS A 303 29.93 9.13 -14.51
CA LYS A 303 30.14 9.08 -15.96
C LYS A 303 29.42 7.89 -16.59
N ALA A 304 29.42 6.74 -15.92
CA ALA A 304 28.71 5.56 -16.36
C ALA A 304 27.19 5.78 -16.31
N TYR A 305 26.70 6.44 -15.25
CA TYR A 305 25.27 6.73 -15.05
C TYR A 305 24.67 7.58 -16.18
N GLY A 306 25.39 8.59 -16.68
CA GLY A 306 24.95 9.43 -17.79
C GLY A 306 25.00 8.78 -19.19
N GLN A 307 25.43 7.51 -19.28
CA GLN A 307 25.48 6.74 -20.53
C GLN A 307 24.51 5.56 -20.56
N VAL A 308 23.77 5.32 -19.48
CA VAL A 308 22.75 4.26 -19.37
C VAL A 308 21.45 4.72 -19.99
#